data_AF-A0A3P9HE00-F1
#
_entry.id   AF-A0A3P9HE00-F1
#
_cell.length_a   1.000
_cell.length_b   1.000
_cell.length_c   1.000
_cell.angle_alpha   90.00
_cell.angle_beta   90.00
_cell.angle_gamma   90.00
#
_symmetry.space_group_name_H-M   'P 1'
#
loop_
_entity.id
_entity.type
_entity.pdbx_description
1 polymer ?
#
loop_
_entity_poly.entity_id
_entity_poly.type
_entity_poly.pdbx_seq_one_letter_code
_entity_poly.pdbx_strand_id
1 'polypeptide(L)'
;MDAQTFYRSKKHDQEVRLIPSDSEDSELEEIDSEEEWTPESGLRETGMPDDNESLDEEENEDEASQEDVPRLPRWRTPHNANITNYPEWQASLPKSDDIKSPYEYFKMFFSEDILEVVVEQSNLYAIQCNTNKPLNLTTKELEQFMGTAVYMSLFGLPGTRMFWNKATRVSQVADTMALNRWEFIKKCLHFNNNKVRQGENVDPLHKIRPLVTHLTSKLQTIPMGEKLAVDEQMVPFKGRNRLKQYLPAKPKKWGYKIFVLAGSDGVPHNFEIYTGRVVQPPELPDVGASGNVVLRLAQPIPKHQKHKLFFDNWFTSVPLILTLAQQGIHCAGTVRSNRLPGVSMMCDAELKRTGRGSFDQKTAMVGESTLHAVKWYDNRSVSLLSDYIGAHPVTDVDRWDGKQKKVIRVPCPAVVREYNKNMGGVDLLDSLIALYRTKIRSKKWYHRLMFHFIDMTTVTAWLLYKRDCSSTGMSKEEQIRLYTFKSYIGESLCKKKRRRGPATPIPVPDVRLDATAHWMVMDKKKGRCKVPGCKGTPKAKCQKCDVRLCFTSTSNCFLRFHTE
;
A
#
# COMPACT_ATOMS: atom_id res chain seq x y z
N MET A 1 -7.85 -9.28 16.76
CA MET A 1 -8.93 -9.80 15.90
C MET A 1 -8.28 -10.79 14.98
N ASP A 2 -8.69 -12.05 15.11
CA ASP A 2 -8.11 -13.20 14.42
C ASP A 2 -8.45 -13.15 12.93
N ALA A 3 -7.46 -13.40 12.07
CA ALA A 3 -7.56 -13.34 10.60
C ALA A 3 -8.47 -14.43 10.01
N GLN A 4 -8.94 -15.37 10.83
CA GLN A 4 -9.74 -16.52 10.39
C GLN A 4 -11.22 -16.21 10.11
N THR A 5 -11.76 -15.07 10.53
CA THR A 5 -13.21 -14.82 10.42
C THR A 5 -13.67 -14.19 9.09
N PHE A 6 -12.77 -13.86 8.17
CA PHE A 6 -13.14 -13.19 6.90
C PHE A 6 -13.53 -14.15 5.76
N TYR A 7 -13.15 -15.44 5.83
CA TYR A 7 -13.34 -16.40 4.73
C TYR A 7 -14.57 -17.32 4.89
N ARG A 8 -15.75 -16.76 5.20
CA ARG A 8 -17.02 -17.52 5.07
C ARG A 8 -17.67 -17.29 3.69
N SER A 9 -17.47 -18.27 2.81
CA SER A 9 -18.40 -18.82 1.79
C SER A 9 -19.33 -17.85 1.03
N LYS A 10 -19.17 -17.80 -0.31
CA LYS A 10 -20.31 -17.65 -1.23
C LYS A 10 -20.31 -18.77 -2.28
N LYS A 11 -21.47 -19.43 -2.38
CA LYS A 11 -21.84 -20.47 -3.35
C LYS A 11 -21.84 -19.92 -4.78
N HIS A 12 -21.51 -20.79 -5.73
CA HIS A 12 -21.76 -20.61 -7.16
C HIS A 12 -23.26 -20.66 -7.43
N ASP A 13 -23.77 -19.65 -8.12
CA ASP A 13 -24.80 -19.79 -9.15
C ASP A 13 -24.24 -19.16 -10.43
N GLN A 14 -24.16 -19.97 -11.49
CA GLN A 14 -23.83 -19.52 -12.85
C GLN A 14 -25.09 -18.92 -13.47
N GLU A 15 -25.26 -17.61 -13.31
CA GLU A 15 -26.00 -16.80 -14.27
C GLU A 15 -25.02 -15.83 -14.92
N VAL A 16 -25.01 -15.80 -16.26
CA VAL A 16 -24.28 -14.82 -17.05
C VAL A 16 -24.87 -13.44 -16.76
N ARG A 17 -24.39 -12.79 -15.69
CA ARG A 17 -24.69 -11.40 -15.40
C ARG A 17 -23.78 -10.54 -16.25
N LEU A 18 -24.37 -9.88 -17.24
CA LEU A 18 -23.79 -8.70 -17.88
C LEU A 18 -23.35 -7.74 -16.77
N ILE A 19 -22.03 -7.54 -16.67
CA ILE A 19 -21.41 -6.67 -15.65
C ILE A 19 -21.71 -5.22 -16.06
N PRO A 20 -22.40 -4.43 -15.23
CA PRO A 20 -22.54 -3.00 -15.48
C PRO A 20 -21.15 -2.35 -15.50
N SER A 21 -20.96 -1.46 -16.47
CA SER A 21 -19.79 -0.58 -16.57
C SER A 21 -19.71 0.35 -15.35
N ASP A 22 -19.12 -0.13 -14.24
CA ASP A 22 -18.77 0.70 -13.07
C ASP A 22 -17.52 1.53 -13.36
N SER A 23 -17.64 2.40 -14.36
CA SER A 23 -16.64 3.34 -14.78
C SER A 23 -16.85 4.69 -14.08
N GLU A 24 -16.59 4.75 -12.78
CA GLU A 24 -16.59 6.03 -12.06
C GLU A 24 -15.38 6.94 -12.40
N ASP A 25 -14.35 6.40 -13.09
CA ASP A 25 -13.18 7.18 -13.54
C ASP A 25 -13.36 7.74 -14.97
N SER A 26 -14.41 7.35 -15.73
CA SER A 26 -14.71 7.93 -17.06
C SER A 26 -15.47 9.25 -17.02
N GLU A 27 -16.06 9.64 -15.89
CA GLU A 27 -16.79 10.92 -15.76
C GLU A 27 -15.89 12.14 -15.53
N LEU A 28 -14.57 12.02 -15.80
CA LEU A 28 -13.69 13.18 -15.79
C LEU A 28 -13.83 13.92 -17.13
N GLU A 29 -14.88 14.74 -17.24
CA GLU A 29 -15.07 15.73 -18.31
C GLU A 29 -13.76 16.48 -18.63
N GLU A 30 -13.63 16.83 -19.90
CA GLU A 30 -12.46 17.30 -20.63
C GLU A 30 -11.83 18.59 -20.07
N ILE A 31 -11.11 18.52 -18.94
CA ILE A 31 -10.16 19.56 -18.53
C ILE A 31 -8.90 18.92 -17.90
N ASP A 32 -8.21 18.06 -18.65
CA ASP A 32 -6.76 17.79 -18.50
C ASP A 32 -6.39 16.75 -19.57
N SER A 33 -6.19 17.21 -20.79
CA SER A 33 -5.48 16.48 -21.84
C SER A 33 -4.05 16.98 -21.84
N GLU A 34 -3.16 16.34 -21.07
CA GLU A 34 -1.75 16.37 -21.41
C GLU A 34 -1.50 15.14 -22.29
N GLU A 35 -1.15 15.37 -23.55
CA GLU A 35 -0.66 14.33 -24.47
C GLU A 35 0.57 13.66 -23.84
N GLU A 36 0.39 12.39 -23.49
CA GLU A 36 1.47 11.52 -23.05
C GLU A 36 2.27 11.14 -24.30
N TRP A 37 3.58 11.40 -24.32
CA TRP A 37 4.44 11.00 -25.43
C TRP A 37 4.41 9.47 -25.58
N THR A 38 3.76 9.00 -26.64
CA THR A 38 3.76 7.60 -27.09
C THR A 38 4.76 7.46 -28.25
N PRO A 39 5.82 6.67 -28.12
CA PRO A 39 6.50 6.15 -29.29
C PRO A 39 5.56 5.18 -30.02
N GLU A 40 5.36 5.38 -31.32
CA GLU A 40 4.68 4.41 -32.19
C GLU A 40 5.45 3.09 -32.19
N SER A 41 4.82 2.02 -31.72
CA SER A 41 5.00 0.68 -32.32
C SER A 41 3.76 -0.17 -32.06
N GLY A 42 3.18 -0.65 -33.15
CA GLY A 42 1.88 -1.30 -33.17
C GLY A 42 1.92 -2.71 -32.61
N LEU A 43 0.99 -3.02 -31.71
CA LEU A 43 0.52 -4.37 -31.45
C LEU A 43 -1.00 -4.31 -31.29
N ARG A 44 -1.68 -5.07 -32.14
CA ARG A 44 -3.13 -5.25 -32.18
C ARG A 44 -3.63 -5.87 -30.88
N GLU A 45 -4.83 -5.47 -30.46
CA GLU A 45 -5.65 -6.23 -29.53
C GLU A 45 -5.86 -7.65 -30.06
N THR A 46 -5.32 -8.64 -29.35
CA THR A 46 -5.75 -10.04 -29.48
C THR A 46 -6.12 -10.58 -28.10
N GLY A 47 -7.28 -11.25 -28.06
CA GLY A 47 -7.84 -11.86 -26.87
C GLY A 47 -6.96 -12.97 -26.28
N MET A 48 -7.26 -13.25 -25.00
CA MET A 48 -6.59 -14.19 -24.10
C MET A 48 -6.29 -15.57 -24.68
N PRO A 49 -5.32 -16.26 -24.08
CA PRO A 49 -5.54 -17.60 -23.55
C PRO A 49 -5.27 -17.72 -22.04
N ASP A 50 -5.76 -18.83 -21.50
CA ASP A 50 -5.74 -19.31 -20.12
C ASP A 50 -4.35 -19.35 -19.47
N ASP A 51 -4.36 -19.39 -18.13
CA ASP A 51 -3.22 -19.47 -17.19
C ASP A 51 -2.29 -20.70 -17.43
N ASN A 52 -1.60 -20.73 -18.56
CA ASN A 52 -0.54 -21.69 -18.87
C ASN A 52 0.44 -21.12 -19.90
N GLU A 53 1.19 -20.08 -19.54
CA GLU A 53 2.35 -19.64 -20.32
C GLU A 53 3.65 -20.10 -19.65
N SER A 54 4.23 -21.15 -20.23
CA SER A 54 5.67 -21.27 -20.42
C SER A 54 6.14 -20.05 -21.21
N LEU A 55 7.02 -19.26 -20.61
CA LEU A 55 7.77 -18.25 -21.36
C LEU A 55 8.88 -19.01 -22.10
N ASP A 56 8.84 -18.99 -23.42
CA ASP A 56 9.92 -19.47 -24.26
C ASP A 56 11.16 -18.59 -24.00
N GLU A 57 12.19 -19.19 -23.43
CA GLU A 57 13.51 -18.60 -23.25
C GLU A 57 14.22 -18.68 -24.61
N GLU A 58 14.39 -17.54 -25.29
CA GLU A 58 15.32 -17.47 -26.43
C GLU A 58 16.76 -17.57 -25.88
N GLU A 59 17.38 -18.72 -26.11
CA GLU A 59 18.80 -18.97 -25.83
C GLU A 59 19.67 -18.13 -26.77
N ASN A 60 20.36 -17.13 -26.22
CA ASN A 60 21.55 -16.56 -26.87
C ASN A 60 22.75 -17.44 -26.48
N GLU A 61 23.29 -18.17 -27.45
CA GLU A 61 24.56 -18.88 -27.35
C GLU A 61 25.70 -17.86 -27.47
N ASP A 62 26.16 -17.32 -26.35
CA ASP A 62 27.48 -16.70 -26.25
C ASP A 62 28.44 -17.68 -25.54
N GLU A 63 29.57 -17.98 -26.18
CA GLU A 63 30.61 -18.88 -25.68
C GLU A 63 31.20 -18.39 -24.34
N ALA A 64 30.67 -18.92 -23.24
CA ALA A 64 31.19 -18.68 -21.90
C ALA A 64 32.37 -19.61 -21.59
N SER A 65 33.47 -19.00 -21.12
CA SER A 65 34.60 -19.68 -20.48
C SER A 65 34.13 -20.59 -19.34
N GLN A 66 34.76 -21.76 -19.21
CA GLN A 66 34.48 -22.80 -18.20
C GLN A 66 34.51 -22.23 -16.77
N GLU A 67 33.36 -21.78 -16.27
CA GLU A 67 33.08 -21.57 -14.86
C GLU A 67 32.27 -22.74 -14.29
N ASP A 68 32.57 -23.11 -13.06
CA ASP A 68 32.10 -24.29 -12.32
C ASP A 68 30.56 -24.39 -12.31
N VAL A 69 29.98 -25.36 -13.04
CA VAL A 69 28.53 -25.59 -13.09
C VAL A 69 28.03 -25.91 -11.67
N PRO A 70 27.06 -25.16 -11.10
CA PRO A 70 26.54 -25.45 -9.76
C PRO A 70 26.03 -26.88 -9.68
N ARG A 71 26.61 -27.69 -8.79
CA ARG A 71 26.20 -29.09 -8.61
C ARG A 71 24.71 -29.14 -8.24
N LEU A 72 23.89 -29.74 -9.11
CA LEU A 72 22.47 -29.96 -8.86
C LEU A 72 22.24 -30.65 -7.50
N PRO A 73 21.20 -30.26 -6.74
CA PRO A 73 20.92 -30.88 -5.45
C PRO A 73 20.65 -32.38 -5.58
N ARG A 74 21.36 -33.20 -4.80
CA ARG A 74 21.12 -34.66 -4.72
C ARG A 74 20.14 -34.97 -3.61
N TRP A 75 18.86 -35.07 -3.97
CA TRP A 75 17.77 -35.31 -3.04
C TRP A 75 17.75 -36.74 -2.49
N ARG A 76 17.51 -36.88 -1.18
CA ARG A 76 17.39 -38.16 -0.48
C ARG A 76 16.27 -38.11 0.55
N THR A 77 15.72 -39.27 0.90
CA THR A 77 14.82 -39.37 2.06
C THR A 77 15.67 -39.33 3.34
N PRO A 78 15.39 -38.42 4.30
CA PRO A 78 16.19 -38.28 5.52
C PRO A 78 16.11 -39.56 6.38
N HIS A 79 17.27 -40.06 6.84
CA HIS A 79 17.35 -41.22 7.74
C HIS A 79 17.04 -40.86 9.21
N ASN A 80 17.28 -39.61 9.60
CA ASN A 80 16.89 -39.05 10.88
C ASN A 80 16.07 -37.79 10.64
N ALA A 81 14.77 -37.85 10.96
CA ALA A 81 13.84 -36.76 10.67
C ALA A 81 13.83 -35.68 11.76
N ASN A 82 14.44 -35.94 12.92
CA ASN A 82 14.48 -35.04 14.07
C ASN A 82 15.66 -34.06 13.99
N ILE A 83 15.59 -33.09 13.08
CA ILE A 83 16.42 -31.89 13.18
C ILE A 83 15.66 -30.90 14.05
N THR A 84 16.09 -30.73 15.30
CA THR A 84 15.48 -29.81 16.27
C THR A 84 16.33 -28.56 16.52
N ASN A 85 17.52 -28.46 15.94
CA ASN A 85 18.41 -27.31 16.09
C ASN A 85 18.17 -26.32 14.96
N TYR A 86 17.22 -25.42 15.16
CA TYR A 86 17.01 -24.30 14.25
C TYR A 86 18.05 -23.21 14.51
N PRO A 87 18.49 -22.48 13.46
CA PRO A 87 19.30 -21.30 13.67
C PRO A 87 18.54 -20.28 14.51
N GLU A 88 19.11 -19.94 15.67
CA GLU A 88 18.61 -18.91 16.57
C GLU A 88 19.04 -17.53 16.09
N TRP A 89 18.09 -16.59 16.10
CA TRP A 89 18.36 -15.20 15.76
C TRP A 89 19.32 -14.57 16.76
N GLN A 90 20.34 -13.87 16.26
CA GLN A 90 21.46 -13.36 17.07
C GLN A 90 21.37 -11.85 17.34
N ALA A 91 20.16 -11.29 17.26
CA ALA A 91 19.92 -9.88 17.53
C ALA A 91 18.69 -9.68 18.41
N SER A 92 18.39 -8.42 18.72
CA SER A 92 17.18 -8.03 19.42
C SER A 92 16.67 -6.71 18.86
N LEU A 93 15.36 -6.51 18.90
CA LEU A 93 14.78 -5.22 18.58
C LEU A 93 15.13 -4.22 19.68
N PRO A 94 15.49 -2.97 19.34
CA PRO A 94 15.76 -1.96 20.34
C PRO A 94 14.49 -1.68 21.14
N LYS A 95 14.66 -1.52 22.46
CA LYS A 95 13.60 -1.05 23.34
C LYS A 95 13.51 0.46 23.19
N SER A 96 12.30 0.98 23.06
CA SER A 96 12.07 2.41 23.20
C SER A 96 11.77 2.73 24.66
N ASP A 97 12.44 3.75 25.19
CA ASP A 97 12.19 4.28 26.54
C ASP A 97 11.06 5.31 26.57
N ASP A 98 10.65 5.81 25.40
CA ASP A 98 9.59 6.81 25.26
C ASP A 98 8.71 6.54 24.03
N ILE A 99 7.47 7.03 24.08
CA ILE A 99 6.48 6.91 23.01
C ILE A 99 6.32 8.29 22.37
N LYS A 100 6.69 8.38 21.09
CA LYS A 100 6.58 9.63 20.33
C LYS A 100 5.12 9.97 20.04
N SER A 101 4.84 11.24 19.76
CA SER A 101 3.53 11.63 19.25
C SER A 101 3.28 11.04 17.85
N PRO A 102 2.01 10.86 17.43
CA PRO A 102 1.68 10.39 16.08
C PRO A 102 2.29 11.24 14.96
N TYR A 103 2.41 12.56 15.20
CA TYR A 103 3.05 13.48 14.27
C TYR A 103 4.54 13.19 14.12
N GLU A 104 5.26 12.93 15.21
CA GLU A 104 6.69 12.60 15.17
C GLU A 104 6.94 11.27 14.44
N TYR A 105 6.15 10.23 14.68
CA TYR A 105 6.25 8.99 13.91
C TYR A 105 5.99 9.22 12.41
N PHE A 106 5.05 10.09 12.05
CA PHE A 106 4.79 10.43 10.66
C PHE A 106 5.97 11.17 10.01
N LYS A 107 6.58 12.12 10.73
CA LYS A 107 7.73 12.92 10.28
C LYS A 107 9.02 12.11 10.14
N MET A 108 9.10 10.90 10.71
CA MET A 108 10.19 9.95 10.41
C MET A 108 10.24 9.58 8.92
N PHE A 109 9.08 9.56 8.24
CA PHE A 109 8.96 9.18 6.83
C PHE A 109 8.83 10.39 5.90
N PHE A 110 8.12 11.43 6.33
CA PHE A 110 8.02 12.70 5.62
C PHE A 110 8.85 13.77 6.33
N SER A 111 10.18 13.67 6.21
CA SER A 111 11.11 14.64 6.79
C SER A 111 11.02 16.00 6.09
N GLU A 112 11.61 17.04 6.67
CA GLU A 112 11.68 18.36 6.02
C GLU A 112 12.32 18.27 4.63
N ASP A 113 13.40 17.48 4.48
CA ASP A 113 14.12 17.34 3.21
C ASP A 113 13.21 16.94 2.04
N ILE A 114 12.35 15.94 2.22
CA ILE A 114 11.44 15.52 1.15
C ILE A 114 10.30 16.51 0.94
N LEU A 115 9.84 17.18 1.99
CA LEU A 115 8.81 18.21 1.85
C LEU A 115 9.36 19.41 1.06
N GLU A 116 10.59 19.83 1.32
CA GLU A 116 11.27 20.89 0.57
C GLU A 116 11.41 20.54 -0.91
N VAL A 117 11.84 19.31 -1.23
CA VAL A 117 11.90 18.82 -2.61
C VAL A 117 10.51 18.88 -3.27
N VAL A 118 9.46 18.37 -2.61
CA VAL A 118 8.10 18.40 -3.19
C VAL A 118 7.62 19.84 -3.39
N VAL A 119 7.90 20.75 -2.47
CA VAL A 119 7.55 22.17 -2.59
C VAL A 119 8.26 22.81 -3.77
N GLU A 120 9.58 22.63 -3.86
CA GLU A 120 10.39 23.18 -4.95
C GLU A 120 9.89 22.68 -6.31
N GLN A 121 9.75 21.36 -6.46
CA GLN A 121 9.34 20.75 -7.73
C GLN A 121 7.90 21.08 -8.11
N SER A 122 6.99 21.21 -7.14
CA SER A 122 5.60 21.63 -7.41
C SER A 122 5.51 23.11 -7.82
N ASN A 123 6.31 23.99 -7.19
CA ASN A 123 6.40 25.40 -7.57
C ASN A 123 7.03 25.56 -8.96
N LEU A 124 8.11 24.83 -9.24
CA LEU A 124 8.76 24.82 -10.54
C LEU A 124 7.80 24.34 -11.64
N TYR A 125 7.08 23.24 -11.41
CA TYR A 125 6.09 22.72 -12.35
C TYR A 125 4.99 23.74 -12.67
N ALA A 126 4.50 24.47 -11.66
CA ALA A 126 3.50 25.51 -11.87
C ALA A 126 3.98 26.61 -12.84
N ILE A 127 5.24 27.05 -12.69
CA ILE A 127 5.86 28.05 -13.57
C ILE A 127 6.09 27.47 -14.97
N GLN A 128 6.51 26.20 -15.07
CA GLN A 128 6.67 25.51 -16.35
C GLN A 128 5.36 25.41 -17.13
N CYS A 129 4.23 25.21 -16.45
CA CYS A 129 2.91 25.20 -17.08
C CYS A 129 2.40 26.62 -17.41
N ASN A 130 2.57 27.58 -16.50
CA ASN A 130 2.10 28.95 -16.69
C ASN A 130 2.88 29.93 -15.80
N THR A 131 3.75 30.73 -16.40
CA THR A 131 4.58 31.73 -15.72
C THR A 131 3.77 32.80 -14.99
N ASN A 132 2.52 33.06 -15.40
CA ASN A 132 1.64 34.05 -14.78
C ASN A 132 0.83 33.51 -13.58
N LYS A 133 0.92 32.20 -13.29
CA LYS A 133 0.19 31.55 -12.19
C LYS A 133 1.12 30.75 -11.28
N PRO A 134 2.03 31.41 -10.54
CA PRO A 134 2.92 30.73 -9.60
C PRO A 134 2.10 30.06 -8.48
N LEU A 135 2.53 28.87 -8.07
CA LEU A 135 1.87 28.12 -7.00
C LEU A 135 2.13 28.75 -5.63
N ASN A 136 3.35 29.25 -5.37
CA ASN A 136 3.80 29.80 -4.07
C ASN A 136 3.50 28.85 -2.89
N LEU A 137 3.69 27.55 -3.10
CA LEU A 137 3.55 26.53 -2.07
C LEU A 137 4.67 26.68 -1.04
N THR A 138 4.35 26.44 0.22
CA THR A 138 5.31 26.36 1.34
C THR A 138 5.25 24.98 1.96
N THR A 139 6.28 24.55 2.69
CA THR A 139 6.31 23.26 3.39
C THR A 139 5.12 23.11 4.33
N LYS A 140 4.80 24.15 5.10
CA LYS A 140 3.62 24.19 5.97
C LYS A 140 2.30 24.03 5.23
N GLU A 141 2.15 24.61 4.05
CA GLU A 141 0.92 24.45 3.26
C GLU A 141 0.85 23.07 2.58
N LEU A 142 1.99 22.48 2.23
CA LEU A 142 2.08 21.09 1.79
C LEU A 142 1.70 20.13 2.93
N GLU A 143 2.16 20.36 4.16
CA GLU A 143 1.72 19.59 5.32
C GLU A 143 0.20 19.70 5.51
N GLN A 144 -0.37 20.90 5.39
CA GLN A 144 -1.83 21.09 5.44
C GLN A 144 -2.54 20.32 4.32
N PHE A 145 -1.98 20.28 3.11
CA PHE A 145 -2.50 19.48 2.01
C PHE A 145 -2.47 17.99 2.36
N MET A 146 -1.36 17.48 2.90
CA MET A 146 -1.24 16.09 3.33
C MET A 146 -2.22 15.75 4.47
N GLY A 147 -2.31 16.59 5.51
CA GLY A 147 -3.27 16.43 6.60
C GLY A 147 -4.73 16.48 6.12
N THR A 148 -5.01 17.29 5.10
CA THR A 148 -6.31 17.31 4.44
C THR A 148 -6.59 15.97 3.75
N ALA A 149 -5.62 15.39 3.04
CA ALA A 149 -5.74 14.06 2.45
C ALA A 149 -5.94 12.96 3.52
N VAL A 150 -5.22 13.04 4.64
CA VAL A 150 -5.39 12.15 5.79
C VAL A 150 -6.82 12.21 6.32
N TYR A 151 -7.38 13.40 6.55
CA TYR A 151 -8.78 13.53 6.96
C TYR A 151 -9.75 13.00 5.90
N MET A 152 -9.53 13.29 4.61
CA MET A 152 -10.39 12.77 3.55
C MET A 152 -10.45 11.24 3.55
N SER A 153 -9.33 10.59 3.82
CA SER A 153 -9.25 9.13 3.90
C SER A 153 -10.00 8.55 5.11
N LEU A 154 -10.05 9.28 6.24
CA LEU A 154 -10.77 8.90 7.44
C LEU A 154 -12.29 8.98 7.27
N PHE A 155 -12.79 10.08 6.70
CA PHE A 155 -14.23 10.30 6.52
C PHE A 155 -14.78 9.58 5.28
N GLY A 156 -13.97 9.40 4.24
CA GLY A 156 -14.28 8.50 3.12
C GLY A 156 -15.43 8.93 2.21
N LEU A 157 -15.70 10.24 2.05
CA LEU A 157 -16.75 10.71 1.14
C LEU A 157 -16.44 10.33 -0.33
N PRO A 158 -17.47 10.00 -1.16
CA PRO A 158 -17.28 9.56 -2.55
C PRO A 158 -16.55 10.57 -3.45
N GLY A 159 -16.81 11.87 -3.27
CA GLY A 159 -16.24 12.93 -4.09
C GLY A 159 -15.46 13.97 -3.28
N THR A 160 -14.30 14.39 -3.79
CA THR A 160 -13.45 15.39 -3.14
C THR A 160 -14.18 16.72 -2.86
N ARG A 161 -15.01 17.20 -3.78
CA ARG A 161 -15.77 18.46 -3.58
C ARG A 161 -16.83 18.38 -2.47
N MET A 162 -17.30 17.17 -2.13
CA MET A 162 -18.31 16.97 -1.08
C MET A 162 -17.81 17.46 0.28
N PHE A 163 -16.52 17.32 0.56
CA PHE A 163 -15.93 17.81 1.82
C PHE A 163 -16.12 19.32 2.03
N TRP A 164 -16.26 20.11 0.95
CA TRP A 164 -16.53 21.55 1.00
C TRP A 164 -18.00 21.91 0.76
N ASN A 165 -18.81 20.97 0.30
CA ASN A 165 -20.24 21.19 0.07
C ASN A 165 -20.94 21.48 1.40
N LYS A 166 -21.95 22.36 1.39
CA LYS A 166 -22.68 22.77 2.60
C LYS A 166 -23.33 21.59 3.34
N ALA A 167 -23.92 20.63 2.62
CA ALA A 167 -24.67 19.53 3.21
C ALA A 167 -23.76 18.43 3.79
N THR A 168 -22.58 18.22 3.21
CA THR A 168 -21.65 17.14 3.56
C THR A 168 -20.31 17.67 4.10
N ARG A 169 -20.31 18.93 4.54
CA ARG A 169 -19.11 19.65 4.96
C ARG A 169 -18.37 18.91 6.07
N VAL A 170 -17.07 18.73 5.89
CA VAL A 170 -16.16 18.27 6.94
C VAL A 170 -15.27 19.44 7.34
N SER A 171 -15.46 19.98 8.55
CA SER A 171 -14.74 21.18 9.02
C SER A 171 -13.24 20.99 9.04
N GLN A 172 -12.76 19.81 9.47
CA GLN A 172 -11.33 19.45 9.50
C GLN A 172 -10.65 19.56 8.13
N VAL A 173 -11.41 19.38 7.04
CA VAL A 173 -10.93 19.55 5.66
C VAL A 173 -11.17 20.98 5.19
N ALA A 174 -12.42 21.42 5.24
CA ALA A 174 -12.84 22.62 4.55
C ALA A 174 -12.49 23.94 5.25
N ASP A 175 -12.12 23.90 6.54
CA ASP A 175 -11.56 25.04 7.27
C ASP A 175 -10.02 25.07 7.17
N THR A 176 -9.38 23.94 6.83
CA THR A 176 -7.93 23.82 6.64
C THR A 176 -7.46 24.42 5.32
N MET A 177 -8.16 24.20 4.22
CA MET A 177 -7.86 24.93 2.99
C MET A 177 -9.10 25.13 2.12
N ALA A 178 -9.11 26.19 1.33
CA ALA A 178 -10.19 26.44 0.39
C ALA A 178 -10.16 25.41 -0.75
N LEU A 179 -11.32 25.00 -1.27
CA LEU A 179 -11.44 24.03 -2.35
C LEU A 179 -10.56 24.39 -3.56
N ASN A 180 -10.63 25.64 -4.03
CA ASN A 180 -9.84 26.09 -5.17
C ASN A 180 -8.33 26.00 -4.90
N ARG A 181 -7.89 26.20 -3.65
CA ARG A 181 -6.48 26.06 -3.27
C ARG A 181 -6.06 24.59 -3.24
N TRP A 182 -6.90 23.73 -2.66
CA TRP A 182 -6.71 22.28 -2.71
C TRP A 182 -6.57 21.76 -4.15
N GLU A 183 -7.49 22.14 -5.04
CA GLU A 183 -7.48 21.72 -6.44
C GLU A 183 -6.24 22.25 -7.17
N PHE A 184 -5.83 23.49 -6.90
CA PHE A 184 -4.63 24.07 -7.52
C PHE A 184 -3.33 23.42 -7.04
N ILE A 185 -3.17 23.18 -5.72
CA ILE A 185 -2.02 22.43 -5.18
C ILE A 185 -1.99 21.03 -5.78
N LYS A 186 -3.11 20.30 -5.75
CA LYS A 186 -3.19 18.95 -6.33
C LYS A 186 -2.81 18.97 -7.82
N LYS A 187 -3.31 19.94 -8.60
CA LYS A 187 -2.98 20.07 -10.02
C LYS A 187 -1.47 20.25 -10.24
N CYS A 188 -0.83 21.09 -9.42
CA CYS A 188 0.60 21.40 -9.55
C CYS A 188 1.52 20.45 -8.78
N LEU A 189 0.99 19.51 -7.99
CA LEU A 189 1.79 18.60 -7.17
C LEU A 189 2.72 17.77 -8.04
N HIS A 190 4.02 17.90 -7.78
CA HIS A 190 5.10 17.32 -8.57
C HIS A 190 6.31 16.97 -7.68
N PHE A 191 7.14 16.02 -8.12
CA PHE A 191 8.23 15.46 -7.28
C PHE A 191 9.60 15.50 -7.94
N ASN A 192 9.69 15.86 -9.22
CA ASN A 192 10.95 15.91 -9.96
C ASN A 192 10.85 16.95 -11.09
N ASN A 193 11.96 17.44 -11.62
CA ASN A 193 11.94 18.44 -12.68
C ASN A 193 11.71 17.78 -14.05
N ASN A 194 10.69 18.22 -14.80
CA ASN A 194 10.39 17.72 -16.14
C ASN A 194 11.47 18.00 -17.18
N LYS A 195 12.33 19.01 -16.96
CA LYS A 195 13.39 19.40 -17.90
C LYS A 195 14.70 18.64 -17.70
N VAL A 196 14.79 17.80 -16.67
CA VAL A 196 15.98 16.95 -16.49
C VAL A 196 16.04 15.97 -17.66
N ARG A 197 17.11 16.07 -18.45
CA ARG A 197 17.37 15.13 -19.54
C ARG A 197 17.52 13.75 -18.95
N GLN A 198 16.63 12.85 -19.36
CA GLN A 198 16.85 11.43 -19.14
C GLN A 198 17.82 10.98 -20.23
N GLY A 199 18.86 10.23 -19.85
CA GLY A 199 19.78 9.64 -20.82
C GLY A 199 19.08 8.59 -21.68
N GLU A 200 19.85 7.73 -22.33
CA GLU A 200 19.29 6.64 -23.16
C GLU A 200 18.36 5.71 -22.36
N ASN A 201 18.60 5.54 -21.07
CA ASN A 201 17.75 4.79 -20.15
C ASN A 201 16.76 5.71 -19.41
N VAL A 202 15.55 5.84 -19.97
CA VAL A 202 14.42 6.59 -19.39
C VAL A 202 13.85 5.83 -18.18
N ASP A 203 14.06 6.34 -16.96
CA ASP A 203 13.46 5.80 -15.74
C ASP A 203 11.92 5.95 -15.79
N PRO A 204 11.15 4.86 -15.88
CA PRO A 204 9.69 4.95 -15.93
C PRO A 204 9.07 5.61 -14.69
N LEU A 205 9.81 5.65 -13.57
CA LEU A 205 9.38 6.26 -12.32
C LEU A 205 9.93 7.67 -12.09
N HIS A 206 10.58 8.29 -13.08
CA HIS A 206 11.24 9.60 -12.98
C HIS A 206 10.39 10.65 -12.23
N LYS A 207 9.08 10.73 -12.55
CA LYS A 207 8.15 11.71 -11.97
C LYS A 207 7.91 11.57 -10.46
N ILE A 208 8.25 10.42 -9.85
CA ILE A 208 8.08 10.15 -8.41
C ILE A 208 9.36 9.61 -7.76
N ARG A 209 10.43 9.40 -8.53
CA ARG A 209 11.68 8.79 -8.06
C ARG A 209 12.23 9.43 -6.78
N PRO A 210 12.28 10.77 -6.62
CA PRO A 210 12.80 11.36 -5.38
C PRO A 210 12.01 10.96 -4.13
N LEU A 211 10.67 10.88 -4.22
CA LEU A 211 9.82 10.41 -3.12
C LEU A 211 10.06 8.92 -2.84
N VAL A 212 10.12 8.09 -3.87
CA VAL A 212 10.35 6.64 -3.72
C VAL A 212 11.69 6.38 -3.04
N THR A 213 12.78 6.97 -3.54
CA THR A 213 14.12 6.83 -2.97
C THR A 213 14.18 7.33 -1.52
N HIS A 214 13.53 8.45 -1.23
CA HIS A 214 13.46 8.95 0.13
C HIS A 214 12.77 7.96 1.06
N LEU A 215 11.56 7.52 0.70
CA LEU A 215 10.77 6.63 1.55
C LEU A 215 11.43 5.28 1.73
N THR A 216 11.99 4.67 0.68
CA THR A 216 12.73 3.40 0.82
C THR A 216 13.91 3.59 1.77
N SER A 217 14.69 4.67 1.66
CA SER A 217 15.79 4.94 2.60
C SER A 217 15.32 5.02 4.05
N LYS A 218 14.16 5.66 4.33
CA LYS A 218 13.61 5.76 5.69
C LYS A 218 13.13 4.41 6.22
N LEU A 219 12.43 3.63 5.40
CA LEU A 219 11.97 2.28 5.76
C LEU A 219 13.13 1.34 6.09
N GLN A 220 14.23 1.44 5.34
CA GLN A 220 15.44 0.64 5.54
C GLN A 220 16.15 0.96 6.87
N THR A 221 15.92 2.13 7.47
CA THR A 221 16.47 2.46 8.80
C THR A 221 15.70 1.82 9.96
N ILE A 222 14.51 1.27 9.71
CA ILE A 222 13.69 0.67 10.77
C ILE A 222 14.35 -0.65 11.20
N PRO A 223 14.66 -0.83 12.51
CA PRO A 223 15.15 -2.09 13.04
C PRO A 223 14.19 -3.24 12.74
N MET A 224 14.74 -4.34 12.20
CA MET A 224 14.02 -5.52 11.76
C MET A 224 13.94 -6.56 12.88
N GLY A 225 12.81 -7.26 12.97
CA GLY A 225 12.68 -8.47 13.78
C GLY A 225 13.17 -9.70 13.04
N GLU A 226 13.24 -10.84 13.73
CA GLU A 226 13.70 -12.13 13.16
C GLU A 226 12.96 -12.53 11.87
N LYS A 227 11.62 -12.36 11.83
CA LYS A 227 10.73 -12.94 10.82
C LYS A 227 10.27 -11.88 9.82
N LEU A 228 10.65 -12.05 8.56
CA LEU A 228 10.40 -11.13 7.46
C LEU A 228 9.71 -11.87 6.30
N ALA A 229 8.90 -11.18 5.51
CA ALA A 229 8.24 -11.72 4.34
C ALA A 229 8.36 -10.79 3.14
N VAL A 230 8.45 -11.37 1.93
CA VAL A 230 8.34 -10.67 0.66
C VAL A 230 7.09 -11.11 -0.07
N ASP A 231 6.27 -10.14 -0.48
CA ASP A 231 5.06 -10.37 -1.25
C ASP A 231 4.72 -9.12 -2.10
N GLU A 232 3.69 -9.21 -2.94
CA GLU A 232 3.15 -8.08 -3.67
C GLU A 232 1.93 -7.41 -3.03
N GLN A 233 1.93 -6.10 -3.13
CA GLN A 233 0.83 -5.19 -2.83
C GLN A 233 0.30 -4.56 -4.13
N MET A 234 -1.00 -4.24 -4.14
CA MET A 234 -1.66 -3.59 -5.26
C MET A 234 -2.15 -2.19 -4.91
N VAL A 235 -1.71 -1.18 -5.68
CA VAL A 235 -2.23 0.20 -5.62
C VAL A 235 -3.31 0.39 -6.66
N PRO A 236 -4.62 0.43 -6.29
CA PRO A 236 -5.70 0.40 -7.27
C PRO A 236 -5.69 1.61 -8.20
N PHE A 237 -5.76 1.36 -9.51
CA PHE A 237 -5.86 2.40 -10.53
C PHE A 237 -6.52 1.85 -11.80
N LYS A 238 -7.54 2.53 -12.32
CA LYS A 238 -8.24 2.13 -13.56
C LYS A 238 -7.84 2.97 -14.79
N GLY A 239 -7.18 4.11 -14.61
CA GLY A 239 -6.77 4.99 -15.71
C GLY A 239 -5.77 4.35 -16.68
N ARG A 240 -5.49 5.04 -17.79
CA ARG A 240 -4.51 4.61 -18.80
C ARG A 240 -3.10 4.96 -18.33
N ASN A 241 -2.24 3.95 -18.21
CA ASN A 241 -0.81 4.11 -17.99
C ASN A 241 -0.12 2.77 -18.27
N ARG A 242 1.05 2.79 -18.92
CA ARG A 242 1.80 1.58 -19.29
C ARG A 242 2.29 0.73 -18.11
N LEU A 243 2.46 1.31 -16.92
CA LEU A 243 2.95 0.60 -15.73
C LEU A 243 1.85 -0.16 -14.99
N LYS A 244 0.59 0.03 -15.39
CA LYS A 244 -0.56 -0.64 -14.78
C LYS A 244 -0.51 -2.14 -15.06
N GLN A 245 -0.71 -2.93 -14.02
CA GLN A 245 -0.74 -4.39 -14.05
C GLN A 245 -2.16 -4.91 -13.80
N TYR A 246 -2.44 -6.11 -14.31
CA TYR A 246 -3.64 -6.88 -13.99
C TYR A 246 -3.27 -8.09 -13.13
N LEU A 247 -3.82 -8.17 -11.92
CA LEU A 247 -3.64 -9.30 -11.00
C LEU A 247 -5.00 -9.94 -10.72
N PRO A 248 -5.36 -11.06 -11.38
CA PRO A 248 -6.71 -11.63 -11.31
C PRO A 248 -7.10 -12.10 -9.89
N ALA A 249 -6.11 -12.54 -9.10
CA ALA A 249 -6.31 -13.05 -7.74
C ALA A 249 -6.54 -11.95 -6.68
N LYS A 250 -6.23 -10.68 -6.96
CA LYS A 250 -6.38 -9.59 -5.98
C LYS A 250 -7.80 -9.00 -6.04
N PRO A 251 -8.39 -8.56 -4.90
CA PRO A 251 -9.74 -7.96 -4.88
C PRO A 251 -9.90 -6.74 -5.77
N LYS A 252 -8.83 -5.95 -5.92
CA LYS A 252 -8.72 -4.86 -6.90
C LYS A 252 -7.69 -5.29 -7.94
N LYS A 253 -8.18 -5.74 -9.10
CA LYS A 253 -7.34 -6.42 -10.11
C LYS A 253 -6.43 -5.48 -10.90
N TRP A 254 -6.83 -4.23 -11.09
CA TRP A 254 -6.09 -3.24 -11.89
C TRP A 254 -5.40 -2.20 -11.00
N GLY A 255 -4.11 -1.99 -11.23
CA GLY A 255 -3.34 -0.98 -10.49
C GLY A 255 -1.83 -1.07 -10.68
N TYR A 256 -1.07 -0.40 -9.81
CA TYR A 256 0.39 -0.51 -9.77
C TYR A 256 0.78 -1.64 -8.81
N LYS A 257 1.61 -2.57 -9.29
CA LYS A 257 2.17 -3.65 -8.48
C LYS A 257 3.40 -3.11 -7.74
N ILE A 258 3.44 -3.32 -6.42
CA ILE A 258 4.58 -3.00 -5.56
C ILE A 258 5.01 -4.29 -4.87
N PHE A 259 6.28 -4.63 -4.93
CA PHE A 259 6.85 -5.68 -4.10
C PHE A 259 7.32 -5.09 -2.78
N VAL A 260 7.02 -5.74 -1.66
CA VAL A 260 7.25 -5.21 -0.32
C VAL A 260 7.99 -6.25 0.53
N LEU A 261 9.05 -5.82 1.21
CA LEU A 261 9.65 -6.54 2.33
C LEU A 261 9.01 -6.03 3.62
N ALA A 262 8.37 -6.90 4.40
CA ALA A 262 7.73 -6.53 5.67
C ALA A 262 8.05 -7.53 6.78
N GLY A 263 8.03 -7.08 8.03
CA GLY A 263 8.01 -7.96 9.19
C GLY A 263 6.70 -8.72 9.31
N SER A 264 6.72 -9.84 10.03
CA SER A 264 5.49 -10.58 10.40
C SER A 264 4.48 -9.73 11.20
N ASP A 265 4.92 -8.61 11.77
CA ASP A 265 4.11 -7.57 12.43
C ASP A 265 3.48 -6.56 11.45
N GLY A 266 3.76 -6.68 10.16
CA GLY A 266 3.26 -5.84 9.08
C GLY A 266 4.07 -4.56 8.84
N VAL A 267 5.19 -4.36 9.54
CA VAL A 267 6.05 -3.17 9.34
C VAL A 267 6.83 -3.33 8.04
N PRO A 268 6.64 -2.46 7.03
CA PRO A 268 7.46 -2.50 5.82
C PRO A 268 8.88 -1.99 6.09
N HIS A 269 9.87 -2.65 5.49
CA HIS A 269 11.30 -2.32 5.60
C HIS A 269 11.92 -1.95 4.25
N ASN A 270 11.33 -2.38 3.14
CA ASN A 270 11.75 -2.01 1.80
C ASN A 270 10.60 -2.22 0.81
N PHE A 271 10.63 -1.54 -0.34
CA PHE A 271 9.70 -1.81 -1.43
C PHE A 271 10.29 -1.47 -2.80
N GLU A 272 9.73 -2.08 -3.85
CA GLU A 272 10.08 -1.84 -5.24
C GLU A 272 8.80 -1.75 -6.08
N ILE A 273 8.61 -0.65 -6.83
CA ILE A 273 7.49 -0.53 -7.77
C ILE A 273 7.85 -1.29 -9.05
N TYR A 274 7.01 -2.23 -9.45
CA TYR A 274 7.22 -2.99 -10.68
C TYR A 274 6.99 -2.13 -11.92
N THR A 275 7.96 -2.11 -12.82
CA THR A 275 7.93 -1.28 -14.04
C THR A 275 7.76 -2.09 -15.33
N GLY A 276 7.42 -3.38 -15.23
CA GLY A 276 7.26 -4.28 -16.38
C GLY A 276 8.52 -5.07 -16.74
N ARG A 277 9.67 -4.75 -16.15
CA ARG A 277 10.94 -5.50 -16.33
C ARG A 277 11.64 -5.65 -14.98
N VAL A 278 12.36 -6.76 -14.83
CA VAL A 278 13.26 -6.97 -13.71
C VAL A 278 14.68 -6.76 -14.20
N VAL A 279 15.34 -5.73 -13.71
CA VAL A 279 16.75 -5.44 -14.03
C VAL A 279 17.57 -5.76 -12.80
N GLN A 280 18.50 -6.71 -12.93
CA GLN A 280 19.40 -7.08 -11.85
C GLN A 280 20.68 -6.24 -11.93
N PRO A 281 21.08 -5.56 -10.83
CA PRO A 281 22.36 -4.87 -10.78
C PRO A 281 23.52 -5.86 -10.96
N PRO A 282 24.58 -5.52 -11.72
CA PRO A 282 25.73 -6.40 -11.95
C PRO A 282 26.44 -6.85 -10.67
N GLU A 283 26.30 -6.09 -9.58
CA GLU A 283 26.92 -6.37 -8.29
C GLU A 283 26.20 -7.48 -7.51
N LEU A 284 24.99 -7.85 -7.94
CA LEU A 284 24.21 -8.92 -7.32
C LEU A 284 24.16 -10.15 -8.22
N PRO A 285 24.22 -11.36 -7.65
CA PRO A 285 24.08 -12.58 -8.44
C PRO A 285 22.71 -12.61 -9.12
N ASP A 286 22.68 -13.19 -10.32
CA ASP A 286 21.44 -13.51 -11.02
C ASP A 286 20.94 -14.89 -10.57
N VAL A 287 19.78 -14.91 -9.93
CA VAL A 287 19.10 -16.13 -9.46
C VAL A 287 17.75 -16.33 -10.16
N GLY A 288 17.56 -15.68 -11.30
CA GLY A 288 16.34 -15.63 -12.08
C GLY A 288 15.45 -14.45 -11.71
N ALA A 289 14.65 -13.97 -12.68
CA ALA A 289 13.90 -12.72 -12.58
C ALA A 289 13.08 -12.55 -11.29
N SER A 290 12.36 -13.57 -10.82
CA SER A 290 11.58 -13.46 -9.57
C SER A 290 12.46 -13.48 -8.32
N GLY A 291 13.51 -14.30 -8.28
CA GLY A 291 14.46 -14.31 -7.16
C GLY A 291 15.29 -13.03 -7.07
N ASN A 292 15.61 -12.42 -8.21
CA ASN A 292 16.31 -11.13 -8.29
C ASN A 292 15.54 -10.01 -7.58
N VAL A 293 14.21 -10.02 -7.66
CA VAL A 293 13.35 -9.09 -6.88
C VAL A 293 13.57 -9.29 -5.37
N VAL A 294 13.57 -10.54 -4.90
CA VAL A 294 13.80 -10.84 -3.47
C VAL A 294 15.19 -10.40 -3.03
N LEU A 295 16.23 -10.69 -3.82
CA LEU A 295 17.60 -10.30 -3.50
C LEU A 295 17.79 -8.78 -3.38
N ARG A 296 17.13 -8.00 -4.24
CA ARG A 296 17.15 -6.54 -4.15
C ARG A 296 16.40 -6.02 -2.93
N LEU A 297 15.21 -6.58 -2.65
CA LEU A 297 14.43 -6.19 -1.48
C LEU A 297 15.11 -6.54 -0.16
N ALA A 298 15.81 -7.68 -0.11
CA ALA A 298 16.49 -8.23 1.06
C ALA A 298 17.83 -7.56 1.38
N GLN A 299 18.40 -6.71 0.51
CA GLN A 299 19.67 -6.00 0.76
C GLN A 299 19.79 -5.34 2.15
N PRO A 300 18.73 -4.70 2.70
CA PRO A 300 18.82 -4.03 4.00
C PRO A 300 18.81 -5.00 5.20
N ILE A 301 18.54 -6.29 4.99
CA ILE A 301 18.53 -7.29 6.07
C ILE A 301 19.97 -7.49 6.57
N PRO A 302 20.24 -7.35 7.88
CA PRO A 302 21.55 -7.63 8.42
C PRO A 302 21.99 -9.08 8.17
N LYS A 303 23.14 -9.21 7.49
CA LYS A 303 23.75 -10.50 7.15
C LYS A 303 24.27 -11.21 8.40
N HIS A 304 24.30 -12.54 8.36
CA HIS A 304 24.83 -13.43 9.40
C HIS A 304 24.18 -13.28 10.80
N GLN A 305 23.03 -12.61 10.90
CA GLN A 305 22.24 -12.53 12.14
C GLN A 305 21.14 -13.60 12.21
N LYS A 306 21.05 -14.48 11.21
CA LYS A 306 20.08 -15.59 11.15
C LYS A 306 18.62 -15.11 11.10
N HIS A 307 18.38 -14.01 10.37
CA HIS A 307 17.03 -13.60 9.98
C HIS A 307 16.34 -14.71 9.17
N LYS A 308 15.01 -14.77 9.22
CA LYS A 308 14.19 -15.74 8.50
C LYS A 308 13.26 -15.02 7.53
N LEU A 309 13.44 -15.31 6.25
CA LEU A 309 12.72 -14.71 5.15
C LEU A 309 11.71 -15.69 4.55
N PHE A 310 10.47 -15.24 4.41
CA PHE A 310 9.38 -16.02 3.83
C PHE A 310 8.93 -15.38 2.52
N PHE A 311 8.62 -16.20 1.52
CA PHE A 311 8.10 -15.72 0.23
C PHE A 311 7.26 -16.80 -0.46
N ASP A 312 6.46 -16.38 -1.43
CA ASP A 312 5.51 -17.25 -2.14
C ASP A 312 6.19 -18.16 -3.21
N ASN A 313 5.36 -18.88 -3.96
CA ASN A 313 5.83 -19.79 -5.01
C ASN A 313 6.31 -19.12 -6.29
N TRP A 314 5.99 -17.85 -6.51
CA TRP A 314 6.50 -17.09 -7.64
C TRP A 314 7.97 -16.75 -7.43
N PHE A 315 8.37 -16.46 -6.19
CA PHE A 315 9.75 -16.15 -5.82
C PHE A 315 10.63 -17.38 -5.56
N THR A 316 10.07 -18.45 -4.99
CA THR A 316 10.89 -19.54 -4.43
C THR A 316 11.65 -20.35 -5.49
N SER A 317 12.98 -20.40 -5.36
CA SER A 317 13.87 -21.23 -6.17
C SER A 317 15.07 -21.74 -5.36
N VAL A 318 15.70 -22.83 -5.81
CA VAL A 318 16.92 -23.36 -5.19
C VAL A 318 18.07 -22.34 -5.23
N PRO A 319 18.39 -21.68 -6.36
CA PRO A 319 19.44 -20.66 -6.41
C PRO A 319 19.22 -19.53 -5.40
N LEU A 320 17.99 -18.99 -5.30
CA LEU A 320 17.67 -17.91 -4.38
C LEU A 320 17.95 -18.28 -2.91
N ILE A 321 17.49 -19.46 -2.49
CA ILE A 321 17.66 -19.90 -1.09
C ILE A 321 19.13 -20.13 -0.76
N LEU A 322 19.91 -20.72 -1.68
CA LEU A 322 21.34 -20.92 -1.47
C LEU A 322 22.10 -19.58 -1.39
N THR A 323 21.77 -18.62 -2.25
CA THR A 323 22.38 -17.28 -2.22
C THR A 323 22.06 -16.55 -0.91
N LEU A 324 20.83 -16.64 -0.40
CA LEU A 324 20.46 -16.02 0.89
C LEU A 324 21.10 -16.75 2.08
N ALA A 325 21.21 -18.07 2.03
CA ALA A 325 21.88 -18.86 3.07
C ALA A 325 23.37 -18.48 3.21
N GLN A 326 24.07 -18.22 2.09
CA GLN A 326 25.45 -17.68 2.10
C GLN A 326 25.56 -16.32 2.81
N GLN A 327 24.48 -15.52 2.82
CA GLN A 327 24.39 -14.25 3.54
C GLN A 327 23.95 -14.44 5.01
N GLY A 328 23.79 -15.69 5.47
CA GLY A 328 23.27 -16.02 6.80
C GLY A 328 21.82 -15.58 7.00
N ILE A 329 21.03 -15.53 5.91
CA ILE A 329 19.59 -15.30 5.90
C ILE A 329 18.92 -16.62 5.54
N HIS A 330 18.16 -17.16 6.49
CA HIS A 330 17.46 -18.43 6.33
C HIS A 330 16.10 -18.19 5.69
N CYS A 331 15.61 -19.14 4.91
CA CYS A 331 14.42 -18.98 4.08
C CYS A 331 13.44 -20.13 4.22
N ALA A 332 12.16 -19.83 4.03
CA ALA A 332 11.13 -20.85 3.80
C ALA A 332 10.03 -20.30 2.89
N GLY A 333 9.71 -21.01 1.82
CA GLY A 333 8.69 -20.58 0.87
C GLY A 333 7.94 -21.75 0.26
N THR A 334 6.71 -21.51 -0.18
CA THR A 334 6.02 -22.47 -1.04
C THR A 334 6.74 -22.54 -2.37
N VAL A 335 6.86 -23.70 -3.00
CA VAL A 335 7.66 -23.88 -4.23
C VAL A 335 6.88 -24.67 -5.28
N ARG A 336 7.05 -24.30 -6.55
CA ARG A 336 6.51 -25.06 -7.68
C ARG A 336 7.39 -26.27 -7.96
N SER A 337 6.80 -27.39 -8.39
CA SER A 337 7.54 -28.64 -8.65
C SER A 337 8.65 -28.46 -9.70
N ASN A 338 8.42 -27.67 -10.74
CA ASN A 338 9.41 -27.37 -11.78
C ASN A 338 10.61 -26.54 -11.27
N ARG A 339 10.53 -25.94 -10.08
CA ARG A 339 11.63 -25.20 -9.43
C ARG A 339 12.48 -26.08 -8.51
N LEU A 340 12.19 -27.38 -8.43
CA LEU A 340 12.93 -28.37 -7.65
C LEU A 340 13.53 -29.45 -8.57
N PRO A 341 14.60 -29.15 -9.34
CA PRO A 341 15.18 -30.11 -10.26
C PRO A 341 15.69 -31.36 -9.52
N GLY A 342 15.43 -32.53 -10.09
CA GLY A 342 15.91 -33.82 -9.58
C GLY A 342 15.23 -34.34 -8.30
N VAL A 343 14.19 -33.66 -7.79
CA VAL A 343 13.42 -34.17 -6.64
C VAL A 343 12.35 -35.16 -7.11
N SER A 344 12.32 -36.35 -6.52
CA SER A 344 11.21 -37.29 -6.66
C SER A 344 10.41 -37.29 -5.37
N MET A 345 9.26 -36.61 -5.36
CA MET A 345 8.32 -36.56 -4.23
C MET A 345 7.06 -37.37 -4.54
N MET A 346 6.37 -37.84 -3.50
CA MET A 346 5.07 -38.48 -3.64
C MET A 346 4.11 -37.65 -4.52
N CYS A 347 3.38 -38.33 -5.41
CA CYS A 347 2.41 -37.66 -6.27
C CYS A 347 1.14 -37.29 -5.48
N ASP A 348 0.34 -36.39 -6.04
CA ASP A 348 -0.88 -35.90 -5.37
C ASP A 348 -1.90 -37.01 -5.12
N ALA A 349 -1.98 -38.01 -6.00
CA ALA A 349 -2.88 -39.15 -5.85
C ALA A 349 -2.50 -40.03 -4.65
N GLU A 350 -1.20 -40.26 -4.44
CA GLU A 350 -0.70 -41.04 -3.31
C GLU A 350 -0.95 -40.34 -1.98
N LEU A 351 -0.61 -39.05 -1.89
CA LEU A 351 -0.87 -38.24 -0.69
C LEU A 351 -2.36 -38.18 -0.38
N LYS A 352 -3.20 -37.95 -1.39
CA LYS A 352 -4.66 -37.93 -1.24
C LYS A 352 -5.21 -39.27 -0.74
N ARG A 353 -4.65 -40.39 -1.19
CA ARG A 353 -5.03 -41.74 -0.73
C ARG A 353 -4.65 -41.98 0.73
N THR A 354 -3.48 -41.51 1.15
CA THR A 354 -3.02 -41.59 2.56
C THR A 354 -3.90 -40.70 3.46
N GLY A 355 -4.42 -39.60 2.93
CA GLY A 355 -5.39 -38.74 3.60
C GLY A 355 -4.82 -37.38 4.01
N ARG A 356 -5.69 -36.55 4.61
CA ARG A 356 -5.35 -35.21 5.08
C ARG A 356 -4.28 -35.29 6.16
N GLY A 357 -3.25 -34.46 6.04
CA GLY A 357 -2.11 -34.42 6.94
C GLY A 357 -0.93 -35.28 6.48
N SER A 358 -1.09 -36.07 5.41
CA SER A 358 0.02 -36.82 4.82
C SER A 358 1.08 -35.87 4.22
N PHE A 359 2.34 -36.30 4.28
CA PHE A 359 3.45 -35.55 3.71
C PHE A 359 4.60 -36.45 3.25
N ASP A 360 5.46 -35.92 2.39
CA ASP A 360 6.75 -36.47 2.01
C ASP A 360 7.83 -35.40 2.26
N GLN A 361 9.02 -35.83 2.67
CA GLN A 361 10.18 -34.95 2.86
C GLN A 361 11.38 -35.51 2.13
N LYS A 362 12.06 -34.64 1.37
CA LYS A 362 13.39 -34.88 0.81
C LYS A 362 14.37 -33.85 1.34
N THR A 363 15.62 -34.26 1.49
CA THR A 363 16.73 -33.37 1.86
C THR A 363 17.85 -33.46 0.84
N ALA A 364 18.56 -32.36 0.63
CA ALA A 364 19.77 -32.31 -0.20
C ALA A 364 20.80 -31.40 0.47
N MET A 365 22.06 -31.82 0.51
CA MET A 365 23.15 -30.93 0.91
C MET A 365 23.80 -30.33 -0.33
N VAL A 366 23.93 -29.00 -0.34
CA VAL A 366 24.59 -28.23 -1.40
C VAL A 366 25.55 -27.25 -0.72
N GLY A 367 26.86 -27.48 -0.90
CA GLY A 367 27.88 -26.79 -0.10
C GLY A 367 27.67 -27.05 1.39
N GLU A 368 27.59 -25.98 2.18
CA GLU A 368 27.33 -26.02 3.63
C GLU A 368 25.83 -25.95 3.99
N SER A 369 24.95 -25.77 3.00
CA SER A 369 23.52 -25.61 3.21
C SER A 369 22.77 -26.93 3.06
N THR A 370 21.86 -27.22 3.98
CA THR A 370 20.94 -28.35 3.88
C THR A 370 19.56 -27.86 3.45
N LEU A 371 19.12 -28.28 2.27
CA LEU A 371 17.79 -27.98 1.76
C LEU A 371 16.79 -29.05 2.22
N HIS A 372 15.59 -28.59 2.58
CA HIS A 372 14.44 -29.37 2.97
C HIS A 372 13.29 -29.09 2.01
N ALA A 373 12.92 -30.10 1.20
CA ALA A 373 11.72 -30.07 0.39
C ALA A 373 10.64 -30.88 1.10
N VAL A 374 9.50 -30.27 1.42
CA VAL A 374 8.38 -30.92 2.10
C VAL A 374 7.11 -30.72 1.28
N LYS A 375 6.46 -31.82 0.92
CA LYS A 375 5.15 -31.79 0.25
C LYS A 375 4.09 -32.27 1.22
N TRP A 376 3.11 -31.43 1.53
CA TRP A 376 2.04 -31.69 2.49
C TRP A 376 0.67 -31.66 1.83
N TYR A 377 -0.22 -32.57 2.20
CA TYR A 377 -1.57 -32.65 1.65
C TYR A 377 -2.62 -32.35 2.71
N ASP A 378 -3.41 -31.29 2.48
CA ASP A 378 -4.64 -31.02 3.21
C ASP A 378 -5.85 -31.20 2.28
N ASN A 379 -6.47 -30.12 1.81
CA ASN A 379 -7.46 -30.20 0.72
C ASN A 379 -6.80 -30.30 -0.66
N ARG A 380 -5.60 -29.74 -0.78
CA ARG A 380 -4.71 -29.78 -1.94
C ARG A 380 -3.28 -29.98 -1.42
N SER A 381 -2.41 -30.49 -2.28
CA SER A 381 -0.99 -30.58 -1.97
C SER A 381 -0.36 -29.17 -2.04
N VAL A 382 0.62 -28.95 -1.19
CA VAL A 382 1.52 -27.79 -1.24
C VAL A 382 2.94 -28.28 -1.00
N SER A 383 3.88 -27.81 -1.81
CA SER A 383 5.31 -28.07 -1.64
C SER A 383 5.96 -26.84 -1.02
N LEU A 384 6.86 -27.04 -0.07
CA LEU A 384 7.68 -26.01 0.55
C LEU A 384 9.16 -26.35 0.42
N LEU A 385 9.98 -25.32 0.28
CA LEU A 385 11.44 -25.40 0.28
C LEU A 385 11.98 -24.50 1.40
N SER A 386 12.95 -25.00 2.16
CA SER A 386 13.64 -24.26 3.21
C SER A 386 15.09 -24.75 3.35
N ASP A 387 15.98 -23.91 3.85
CA ASP A 387 17.36 -24.29 4.23
C ASP A 387 17.54 -24.56 5.74
N TYR A 388 16.49 -24.40 6.55
CA TYR A 388 16.62 -24.51 8.01
C TYR A 388 15.51 -25.31 8.71
N ILE A 389 14.35 -25.51 8.07
CA ILE A 389 13.20 -26.20 8.69
C ILE A 389 12.58 -27.23 7.75
N GLY A 390 12.45 -28.45 8.26
CA GLY A 390 11.78 -29.56 7.56
C GLY A 390 10.39 -29.87 8.12
N ALA A 391 9.99 -31.13 8.04
CA ALA A 391 8.65 -31.56 8.47
C ALA A 391 8.52 -31.71 9.99
N HIS A 392 9.60 -31.96 10.71
CA HIS A 392 9.56 -32.24 12.15
C HIS A 392 9.95 -31.01 12.99
N PRO A 393 9.40 -30.88 14.23
CA PRO A 393 8.37 -31.75 14.80
C PRO A 393 6.99 -31.53 14.15
N VAL A 394 6.34 -32.63 13.81
CA VAL A 394 4.97 -32.63 13.28
C VAL A 394 4.03 -32.33 14.43
N THR A 395 3.12 -31.38 14.23
CA THR A 395 2.09 -31.03 15.23
C THR A 395 0.72 -31.08 14.59
N ASP A 396 -0.34 -31.20 15.38
CA ASP A 396 -1.70 -31.08 14.85
C ASP A 396 -2.11 -29.61 14.65
N VAL A 397 -2.90 -29.36 13.61
CA VAL A 397 -3.64 -28.10 13.43
C VAL A 397 -5.12 -28.39 13.27
N ASP A 398 -5.94 -27.53 13.86
CA ASP A 398 -7.39 -27.62 13.74
C ASP A 398 -7.83 -27.13 12.35
N ARG A 399 -8.56 -27.99 11.63
CA ARG A 399 -9.10 -27.68 10.30
C ARG A 399 -10.56 -28.05 10.23
N TRP A 400 -11.35 -27.20 9.59
CA TRP A 400 -12.72 -27.56 9.23
C TRP A 400 -12.72 -28.67 8.17
N ASP A 401 -13.56 -29.68 8.37
CA ASP A 401 -13.86 -30.69 7.36
C ASP A 401 -15.26 -30.45 6.81
N GLY A 402 -15.34 -30.08 5.52
CA GLY A 402 -16.61 -29.76 4.88
C GLY A 402 -17.55 -30.97 4.73
N LYS A 403 -17.00 -32.19 4.65
CA LYS A 403 -17.80 -33.42 4.52
C LYS A 403 -18.41 -33.82 5.86
N GLN A 404 -17.62 -33.75 6.92
CA GLN A 404 -18.04 -34.13 8.28
C GLN A 404 -18.69 -32.97 9.05
N LYS A 405 -18.63 -31.74 8.52
CA LYS A 405 -19.12 -30.51 9.15
C LYS A 405 -18.62 -30.34 10.59
N LYS A 406 -17.35 -30.66 10.83
CA LYS A 406 -16.71 -30.55 12.14
C LYS A 406 -15.26 -30.13 12.01
N VAL A 407 -14.68 -29.67 13.11
CA VAL A 407 -13.23 -29.42 13.21
C VAL A 407 -12.53 -30.77 13.44
N ILE A 408 -11.49 -31.04 12.66
CA ILE A 408 -10.62 -32.21 12.78
C ILE A 408 -9.18 -31.75 13.05
N ARG A 409 -8.42 -32.61 13.72
CA ARG A 409 -6.97 -32.43 13.91
C ARG A 409 -6.24 -33.04 12.73
N VAL A 410 -5.42 -32.23 12.06
CA VAL A 410 -4.65 -32.63 10.88
C VAL A 410 -3.16 -32.54 11.22
N PRO A 411 -2.38 -33.62 11.07
CA PRO A 411 -0.93 -33.56 11.19
C PRO A 411 -0.34 -32.53 10.24
N CYS A 412 0.51 -31.66 10.78
CA CYS A 412 1.04 -30.49 10.09
C CYS A 412 2.56 -30.43 10.27
N PRO A 413 3.32 -30.50 9.15
CA PRO A 413 4.76 -30.32 9.16
C PRO A 413 5.19 -28.97 9.76
N ALA A 414 6.32 -28.96 10.46
CA ALA A 414 6.85 -27.77 11.13
C ALA A 414 7.05 -26.58 10.17
N VAL A 415 7.60 -26.83 8.98
CA VAL A 415 7.78 -25.81 7.93
C VAL A 415 6.45 -25.18 7.48
N VAL A 416 5.36 -25.94 7.41
CA VAL A 416 4.03 -25.43 7.02
C VAL A 416 3.50 -24.47 8.09
N ARG A 417 3.66 -24.83 9.36
CA ARG A 417 3.24 -23.98 10.49
C ARG A 417 4.07 -22.70 10.54
N GLU A 418 5.39 -22.81 10.37
CA GLU A 418 6.31 -21.67 10.37
C GLU A 418 6.03 -20.72 9.22
N TYR A 419 5.80 -21.24 8.01
CA TYR A 419 5.43 -20.44 6.84
C TYR A 419 4.12 -19.68 7.05
N ASN A 420 3.04 -20.39 7.41
CA ASN A 420 1.70 -19.80 7.57
C ASN A 420 1.65 -18.73 8.67
N LYS A 421 2.50 -18.84 9.69
CA LYS A 421 2.58 -17.86 10.78
C LYS A 421 3.22 -16.54 10.34
N ASN A 422 4.17 -16.58 9.41
CA ASN A 422 5.06 -15.44 9.16
C ASN A 422 4.91 -14.79 7.78
N MET A 423 4.33 -15.48 6.79
CA MET A 423 4.16 -14.94 5.43
C MET A 423 3.19 -13.73 5.35
N GLY A 424 2.20 -13.64 6.26
CA GLY A 424 1.10 -12.68 6.18
C GLY A 424 1.40 -11.21 6.53
N GLY A 425 2.68 -10.82 6.64
CA GLY A 425 3.06 -9.46 7.02
C GLY A 425 2.61 -8.39 6.01
N VAL A 426 2.81 -8.65 4.72
CA VAL A 426 2.39 -7.73 3.65
C VAL A 426 0.85 -7.65 3.58
N ASP A 427 0.15 -8.78 3.71
CA ASP A 427 -1.32 -8.80 3.77
C ASP A 427 -1.88 -8.03 4.98
N LEU A 428 -1.19 -8.09 6.13
CA LEU A 428 -1.56 -7.31 7.30
C LEU A 428 -1.45 -5.80 7.01
N LEU A 429 -0.34 -5.36 6.42
CA LEU A 429 -0.15 -3.96 5.98
C LEU A 429 -1.26 -3.54 4.99
N ASP A 430 -1.53 -4.35 3.98
CA ASP A 430 -2.59 -4.12 2.98
C ASP A 430 -3.97 -3.96 3.63
N SER A 431 -4.29 -4.84 4.57
CA SER A 431 -5.57 -4.82 5.29
C SER A 431 -5.74 -3.54 6.10
N LEU A 432 -4.68 -3.08 6.78
CA LEU A 432 -4.69 -1.86 7.59
C LEU A 432 -4.80 -0.60 6.72
N ILE A 433 -4.11 -0.57 5.58
CA ILE A 433 -4.24 0.50 4.57
C ILE A 433 -5.67 0.53 4.04
N ALA A 434 -6.28 -0.64 3.77
CA ALA A 434 -7.62 -0.72 3.20
C ALA A 434 -8.72 -0.14 4.09
N LEU A 435 -8.55 -0.15 5.43
CA LEU A 435 -9.53 0.38 6.38
C LEU A 435 -9.84 1.88 6.15
N TYR A 436 -8.80 2.67 5.86
CA TYR A 436 -8.90 4.12 5.68
C TYR A 436 -8.17 4.59 4.42
N ARG A 437 -8.31 3.84 3.32
CA ARG A 437 -7.62 4.12 2.07
C ARG A 437 -8.06 5.45 1.47
N THR A 438 -7.10 6.24 1.02
CA THR A 438 -7.32 7.49 0.32
C THR A 438 -7.96 7.26 -1.06
N LYS A 439 -9.16 7.82 -1.28
CA LYS A 439 -9.94 7.65 -2.51
C LYS A 439 -9.85 8.83 -3.49
N ILE A 440 -8.91 9.75 -3.27
CA ILE A 440 -8.77 10.97 -4.09
C ILE A 440 -8.47 10.58 -5.55
N ARG A 441 -9.36 10.96 -6.47
CA ARG A 441 -9.22 10.68 -7.91
C ARG A 441 -8.17 11.59 -8.55
N SER A 442 -7.36 11.06 -9.47
CA SER A 442 -6.41 11.86 -10.27
C SER A 442 -6.11 11.16 -11.61
N LYS A 443 -5.91 11.95 -12.67
CA LYS A 443 -5.42 11.50 -13.98
C LYS A 443 -3.91 11.26 -13.98
N LYS A 444 -3.17 11.99 -13.13
CA LYS A 444 -1.71 11.86 -12.99
C LYS A 444 -1.39 10.58 -12.22
N TRP A 445 -0.76 9.62 -12.89
CA TRP A 445 -0.48 8.28 -12.34
C TRP A 445 0.26 8.33 -10.99
N TYR A 446 1.28 9.18 -10.88
CA TYR A 446 2.13 9.31 -9.70
C TYR A 446 1.38 9.90 -8.48
N HIS A 447 0.25 10.59 -8.67
CA HIS A 447 -0.58 11.02 -7.53
C HIS A 447 -1.17 9.83 -6.78
N ARG A 448 -1.51 8.74 -7.48
CA ARG A 448 -2.05 7.54 -6.84
C ARG A 448 -1.02 6.89 -5.92
N LEU A 449 0.23 6.84 -6.36
CA LEU A 449 1.35 6.36 -5.55
C LEU A 449 1.62 7.28 -4.36
N MET A 450 1.63 8.61 -4.54
CA MET A 450 1.79 9.54 -3.42
C MET A 450 0.73 9.33 -2.32
N PHE A 451 -0.55 9.26 -2.69
CA PHE A 451 -1.61 9.04 -1.70
C PHE A 451 -1.51 7.67 -1.04
N HIS A 452 -1.12 6.64 -1.81
CA HIS A 452 -0.84 5.32 -1.26
C HIS A 452 0.32 5.35 -0.26
N PHE A 453 1.40 6.08 -0.55
CA PHE A 453 2.53 6.21 0.38
C PHE A 453 2.16 6.99 1.65
N ILE A 454 1.30 8.00 1.58
CA ILE A 454 0.74 8.63 2.79
C ILE A 454 0.00 7.60 3.65
N ASP A 455 -0.82 6.74 3.05
CA ASP A 455 -1.54 5.70 3.80
C ASP A 455 -0.59 4.64 4.36
N MET A 456 0.37 4.18 3.56
CA MET A 456 1.38 3.20 3.98
C MET A 456 2.18 3.74 5.16
N THR A 457 2.77 4.94 5.07
CA THR A 457 3.60 5.49 6.14
C THR A 457 2.78 5.82 7.38
N THR A 458 1.50 6.19 7.24
CA THR A 458 0.58 6.36 8.38
C THR A 458 0.37 5.04 9.13
N VAL A 459 0.17 3.94 8.40
CA VAL A 459 0.04 2.61 9.01
C VAL A 459 1.37 2.16 9.61
N THR A 460 2.49 2.34 8.91
CA THR A 460 3.83 2.05 9.42
C THR A 460 4.10 2.81 10.72
N ALA A 461 3.82 4.11 10.76
CA ALA A 461 3.94 4.95 11.95
C ALA A 461 3.10 4.41 13.13
N TRP A 462 1.87 3.95 12.86
CA TRP A 462 1.03 3.35 13.89
C TRP A 462 1.57 2.00 14.37
N LEU A 463 2.10 1.16 13.49
CA LEU A 463 2.72 -0.12 13.87
C LEU A 463 3.98 0.10 14.72
N LEU A 464 4.80 1.11 14.39
CA LEU A 464 5.95 1.50 15.22
C LEU A 464 5.51 2.03 16.59
N TYR A 465 4.46 2.84 16.66
CA TYR A 465 3.84 3.24 17.93
C TYR A 465 3.40 2.02 18.75
N LYS A 466 2.72 1.03 18.14
CA LYS A 466 2.30 -0.20 18.81
C LYS A 466 3.48 -1.01 19.33
N ARG A 467 4.59 -1.03 18.59
CA ARG A 467 5.84 -1.67 18.99
C ARG A 467 6.44 -0.99 20.22
N ASP A 468 6.54 0.33 20.21
CA ASP A 468 7.12 1.11 21.32
C ASP A 468 6.22 1.11 22.57
N CYS A 469 4.89 1.10 22.40
CA CYS A 469 3.95 0.85 23.50
C CYS A 469 4.16 -0.53 24.14
N SER A 470 4.41 -1.55 23.33
CA SER A 470 4.65 -2.90 23.84
C SER A 470 6.01 -2.99 24.56
N SER A 471 7.03 -2.26 24.11
CA SER A 471 8.34 -2.23 24.78
C SER A 471 8.33 -1.48 26.11
N THR A 472 7.46 -0.47 26.25
CA THR A 472 7.28 0.32 27.49
C THR A 472 6.30 -0.34 28.48
N GLY A 473 5.68 -1.47 28.13
CA GLY A 473 4.74 -2.20 28.99
C GLY A 473 3.31 -1.64 29.00
N MET A 474 2.97 -0.74 28.07
CA MET A 474 1.62 -0.18 27.95
C MET A 474 0.61 -1.27 27.53
N SER A 475 -0.51 -1.36 28.24
CA SER A 475 -1.57 -2.35 27.97
C SER A 475 -2.23 -2.12 26.60
N LYS A 476 -2.88 -3.15 26.05
CA LYS A 476 -3.53 -3.02 24.74
C LYS A 476 -4.73 -2.08 24.77
N GLU A 477 -5.35 -1.92 25.93
CA GLU A 477 -6.51 -1.09 26.21
C GLU A 477 -6.16 0.40 26.22
N GLU A 478 -4.93 0.74 26.65
CA GLU A 478 -4.40 2.11 26.65
C GLU A 478 -3.91 2.56 25.27
N GLN A 479 -3.53 1.61 24.41
CA GLN A 479 -2.99 1.90 23.08
C GLN A 479 -4.05 2.47 22.14
N ILE A 480 -3.77 3.63 21.54
CA ILE A 480 -4.72 4.27 20.63
C ILE A 480 -4.91 3.47 19.34
N ARG A 481 -6.16 3.43 18.88
CA ARG A 481 -6.54 2.74 17.64
C ARG A 481 -6.08 3.53 16.41
N LEU A 482 -5.95 2.83 15.27
CA LEU A 482 -5.45 3.41 14.02
C LEU A 482 -6.23 4.68 13.59
N TYR A 483 -7.56 4.70 13.73
CA TYR A 483 -8.35 5.89 13.37
C TYR A 483 -8.00 7.11 14.23
N THR A 484 -7.80 6.91 15.54
CA THR A 484 -7.41 7.97 16.48
C THR A 484 -6.00 8.46 16.16
N PHE A 485 -5.06 7.52 15.97
CA PHE A 485 -3.69 7.84 15.59
C PHE A 485 -3.63 8.67 14.29
N LYS A 486 -4.35 8.24 13.25
CA LYS A 486 -4.47 8.94 11.96
C LYS A 486 -5.15 10.31 12.12
N SER A 487 -6.13 10.45 13.02
CA SER A 487 -6.78 11.74 13.30
C SER A 487 -5.82 12.74 13.96
N TYR A 488 -4.94 12.30 14.86
CA TYR A 488 -3.92 13.15 15.49
C TYR A 488 -2.82 13.59 14.51
N ILE A 489 -2.47 12.74 13.53
CA ILE A 489 -1.62 13.15 12.39
C ILE A 489 -2.33 14.25 11.60
N GLY A 490 -3.58 14.01 11.19
CA GLY A 490 -4.38 14.98 10.43
C GLY A 490 -4.50 16.31 11.17
N GLU A 491 -4.83 16.29 12.46
CA GLU A 491 -4.90 17.48 13.31
C GLU A 491 -3.59 18.24 13.34
N SER A 492 -2.48 17.56 13.63
CA SER A 492 -1.17 18.20 13.75
C SER A 492 -0.72 18.85 12.44
N LEU A 493 -0.87 18.16 11.31
CA LEU A 493 -0.55 18.68 9.98
C LEU A 493 -1.46 19.86 9.57
N CYS A 494 -2.72 19.86 10.03
CA CYS A 494 -3.67 20.92 9.72
C CYS A 494 -3.64 22.11 10.69
N LYS A 495 -2.81 22.09 11.75
CA LYS A 495 -2.77 23.17 12.77
C LYS A 495 -2.50 24.54 12.14
N LYS A 496 -3.49 25.43 12.24
CA LYS A 496 -3.41 26.85 11.84
C LYS A 496 -3.27 27.76 13.06
N LYS A 497 -2.56 28.89 12.90
CA LYS A 497 -2.93 30.13 13.63
C LYS A 497 -4.36 30.46 13.21
N ARG A 498 -5.32 30.54 14.14
CA ARG A 498 -6.75 30.83 13.88
C ARG A 498 -6.89 32.02 12.92
N ARG A 499 -7.06 31.76 11.62
CA ARG A 499 -7.51 32.76 10.64
C ARG A 499 -9.02 32.67 10.56
N ARG A 500 -9.68 33.84 10.46
CA ARG A 500 -11.15 33.97 10.40
C ARG A 500 -11.69 32.99 9.34
N GLY A 501 -12.64 32.16 9.76
CA GLY A 501 -13.22 31.09 8.93
C GLY A 501 -13.88 31.63 7.65
N PRO A 502 -14.17 30.73 6.69
CA PRO A 502 -14.80 31.09 5.42
C PRO A 502 -16.17 31.74 5.63
N ALA A 503 -16.61 32.55 4.66
CA ALA A 503 -17.88 33.25 4.72
C ALA A 503 -19.05 32.25 4.74
N THR A 504 -20.06 32.48 5.61
CA THR A 504 -21.20 31.54 5.77
C THR A 504 -21.84 31.17 4.43
N PRO A 505 -21.95 29.89 4.07
CA PRO A 505 -22.51 29.46 2.79
C PRO A 505 -24.03 29.70 2.73
N ILE A 506 -24.51 30.10 1.55
CA ILE A 506 -25.93 30.35 1.25
C ILE A 506 -26.71 29.02 1.41
N PRO A 507 -27.85 28.97 2.13
CA PRO A 507 -28.71 27.79 2.20
C PRO A 507 -29.33 27.41 0.85
N VAL A 508 -29.66 26.13 0.68
CA VAL A 508 -30.38 25.63 -0.50
C VAL A 508 -31.76 26.29 -0.62
N PRO A 509 -32.34 26.42 -1.83
CA PRO A 509 -33.63 27.06 -2.06
C PRO A 509 -34.73 26.53 -1.14
N ASP A 510 -34.84 25.21 -0.95
CA ASP A 510 -35.88 24.62 -0.09
C ASP A 510 -35.83 25.13 1.35
N VAL A 511 -34.63 25.33 1.91
CA VAL A 511 -34.46 25.87 3.28
C VAL A 511 -34.59 27.40 3.30
N ARG A 512 -34.27 28.05 2.18
CA ARG A 512 -34.21 29.50 2.05
C ARG A 512 -35.57 30.11 1.72
N LEU A 513 -36.42 29.39 1.00
CA LEU A 513 -37.67 29.84 0.40
C LEU A 513 -38.91 29.17 1.03
N ASP A 514 -38.77 28.31 2.04
CA ASP A 514 -39.91 27.66 2.70
C ASP A 514 -40.78 28.59 3.56
N ALA A 515 -40.45 29.89 3.59
CA ALA A 515 -41.14 30.92 4.36
C ALA A 515 -41.30 30.62 5.86
N THR A 516 -40.56 29.65 6.41
CA THR A 516 -40.79 29.12 7.75
C THR A 516 -39.62 29.45 8.68
N ALA A 517 -39.90 30.10 9.82
CA ALA A 517 -38.92 30.39 10.88
C ALA A 517 -37.67 31.20 10.45
N HIS A 518 -37.81 32.05 9.42
CA HIS A 518 -36.78 33.03 9.07
C HIS A 518 -36.92 34.27 9.96
N TRP A 519 -36.23 34.26 11.10
CA TRP A 519 -36.22 35.38 12.04
C TRP A 519 -35.00 36.25 11.85
N MET A 520 -35.19 37.57 11.92
CA MET A 520 -34.09 38.52 11.92
C MET A 520 -33.59 38.74 13.34
N VAL A 521 -32.29 38.55 13.54
CA VAL A 521 -31.62 38.78 14.81
C VAL A 521 -30.41 39.69 14.63
N MET A 522 -30.09 40.48 15.64
CA MET A 522 -28.94 41.37 15.64
C MET A 522 -27.72 40.69 16.24
N ASP A 523 -26.63 40.61 15.47
CA ASP A 523 -25.37 40.05 15.92
C ASP A 523 -24.42 41.16 16.43
N LYS A 524 -23.51 40.80 17.35
CA LYS A 524 -22.47 41.69 17.87
C LYS A 524 -21.50 42.13 16.76
N LYS A 525 -21.29 41.29 15.75
CA LYS A 525 -20.33 41.52 14.65
C LYS A 525 -21.02 41.87 13.34
N LYS A 526 -20.54 42.94 12.68
CA LYS A 526 -20.88 43.26 11.28
C LYS A 526 -20.30 42.21 10.33
N GLY A 527 -20.96 41.98 9.21
CA GLY A 527 -20.41 41.18 8.10
C GLY A 527 -21.11 41.51 6.79
N ARG A 528 -20.57 41.02 5.67
CA ARG A 528 -21.06 41.34 4.32
C ARG A 528 -22.45 40.74 4.08
N CYS A 529 -23.35 41.53 3.47
CA CYS A 529 -24.64 41.07 2.99
C CYS A 529 -24.49 39.92 1.98
N LYS A 530 -25.33 38.90 2.08
CA LYS A 530 -25.24 37.69 1.24
C LYS A 530 -26.05 37.73 -0.06
N VAL A 531 -26.85 38.77 -0.29
CA VAL A 531 -27.53 38.98 -1.58
C VAL A 531 -26.51 39.35 -2.66
N PRO A 532 -26.47 38.66 -3.81
CA PRO A 532 -25.60 39.01 -4.94
C PRO A 532 -25.74 40.48 -5.34
N GLY A 533 -24.61 41.16 -5.58
CA GLY A 533 -24.57 42.58 -5.94
C GLY A 533 -24.69 43.57 -4.77
N CYS A 534 -25.07 43.12 -3.56
CA CYS A 534 -25.16 44.00 -2.39
C CYS A 534 -23.77 44.22 -1.74
N LYS A 535 -23.41 45.49 -1.49
CA LYS A 535 -22.15 45.87 -0.81
C LYS A 535 -22.31 46.14 0.70
N GLY A 536 -23.51 45.99 1.24
CA GLY A 536 -23.82 46.33 2.64
C GLY A 536 -23.10 45.44 3.67
N THR A 537 -22.90 45.98 4.88
CA THR A 537 -22.25 45.29 6.01
C THR A 537 -23.14 45.23 7.28
N PRO A 538 -24.32 44.58 7.20
CA PRO A 538 -25.29 44.57 8.29
C PRO A 538 -24.80 43.82 9.53
N LYS A 539 -25.35 44.22 10.70
CA LYS A 539 -25.34 43.41 11.93
C LYS A 539 -26.51 42.43 11.98
N ALA A 540 -27.58 42.71 11.24
CA ALA A 540 -28.74 41.85 11.11
C ALA A 540 -28.37 40.55 10.38
N LYS A 541 -28.80 39.42 10.94
CA LYS A 541 -28.68 38.09 10.35
C LYS A 541 -30.00 37.34 10.42
N CYS A 542 -30.27 36.50 9.43
CA CYS A 542 -31.31 35.49 9.54
C CYS A 542 -30.83 34.40 10.51
N GLN A 543 -31.61 34.09 11.55
CA GLN A 543 -31.26 33.08 12.55
C GLN A 543 -31.19 31.68 11.94
N LYS A 544 -32.17 31.30 11.11
CA LYS A 544 -32.26 29.99 10.47
C LYS A 544 -31.18 29.78 9.40
N CYS A 545 -30.97 30.77 8.54
CA CYS A 545 -30.01 30.69 7.44
C CYS A 545 -28.56 30.98 7.87
N ASP A 546 -28.37 31.56 9.07
CA ASP A 546 -27.12 32.12 9.61
C ASP A 546 -26.36 33.06 8.65
N VAL A 547 -27.09 33.75 7.76
CA VAL A 547 -26.53 34.73 6.84
C VAL A 547 -26.86 36.16 7.25
N ARG A 548 -25.93 37.08 7.00
CA ARG A 548 -26.13 38.51 7.23
C ARG A 548 -26.80 39.15 6.01
N LEU A 549 -27.86 39.92 6.26
CA LEU A 549 -28.72 40.49 5.22
C LEU A 549 -29.08 41.93 5.60
N CYS A 550 -29.04 42.85 4.63
CA CYS A 550 -29.44 44.23 4.88
C CYS A 550 -30.93 44.28 5.20
N PHE A 551 -31.26 45.04 6.22
CA PHE A 551 -32.62 45.35 6.62
C PHE A 551 -32.63 46.77 7.16
N THR A 552 -32.75 47.71 6.24
CA THR A 552 -32.80 49.15 6.48
C THR A 552 -33.98 49.72 5.70
N SER A 553 -34.36 50.97 5.99
CA SER A 553 -35.39 51.69 5.23
C SER A 553 -35.09 51.76 3.72
N THR A 554 -33.81 51.72 3.35
CA THR A 554 -33.31 51.82 1.97
C THR A 554 -32.93 50.49 1.33
N SER A 555 -32.92 49.38 2.08
CA SER A 555 -32.51 48.07 1.56
C SER A 555 -33.10 46.92 2.36
N ASN A 556 -34.01 46.17 1.72
CA ASN A 556 -34.61 44.97 2.28
C ASN A 556 -34.05 43.70 1.59
N CYS A 557 -32.75 43.49 1.75
CA CYS A 557 -32.09 42.27 1.28
C CYS A 557 -32.60 41.02 2.00
N PHE A 558 -33.16 41.16 3.20
CA PHE A 558 -33.74 40.03 3.92
C PHE A 558 -34.93 39.44 3.20
N LEU A 559 -35.91 40.25 2.80
CA LEU A 559 -37.08 39.76 2.08
C LEU A 559 -36.64 39.13 0.75
N ARG A 560 -35.86 39.89 -0.04
CA ARG A 560 -35.34 39.44 -1.33
C ARG A 560 -34.65 38.08 -1.25
N PHE A 561 -33.80 37.88 -0.25
CA PHE A 561 -33.06 36.63 -0.07
C PHE A 561 -33.93 35.43 0.30
N HIS A 562 -35.16 35.62 0.77
CA HIS A 562 -36.07 34.51 1.13
C HIS A 562 -37.25 34.37 0.18
N THR A 563 -37.33 35.18 -0.88
CA THR A 563 -38.42 35.15 -1.86
C THR A 563 -37.97 34.99 -3.32
N GLU A 564 -36.73 35.39 -3.64
CA GLU A 564 -36.10 35.26 -4.98
C GLU A 564 -34.89 34.35 -4.90
#